data_AF-A0A3R7WBF9-F1
#
_entry.id   AF-A0A3R7WBF9-F1
#
_cell.length_a   1.000
_cell.length_b   1.000
_cell.length_c   1.000
_cell.angle_alpha   90.00
_cell.angle_beta   90.00
_cell.angle_gamma   90.00
#
_symmetry.space_group_name_H-M   'P 1'
#
loop_
_entity.id
_entity.type
_entity.pdbx_description
1 polymer ?
#
loop_
_entity_poly.entity_id
_entity_poly.type
_entity_poly.pdbx_seq_one_letter_code
_entity_poly.pdbx_strand_id
1 'polypeptide(L)'
;MFVGSDYYMQNVSAYCGNTYRYYFEEIEVDVGKKHTSLVFTGRKQRIQLGWSPQIQIAISYTIKCVLQEVISEIGAPVSVFRRAEDPNDGATVAGGLVSDYFHNYPHLGLDILYDSMHRASKVILKTNALGHPDFGAYNKCNFQLNFQSAEMPTKISSKITPETPDIRLVFGRVSDLRPIVHDNGLGLHPFGSSLCYSPTPGCIFEVMKNGFIASVTLTSSS
;
A
#
# COMPACT_ATOMS: atom_id res chain seq x y z
N MET A 1 -3.19 33.00 12.20
CA MET A 1 -2.16 32.83 11.16
C MET A 1 -0.95 32.24 11.85
N PHE A 2 -0.87 30.92 11.91
CA PHE A 2 0.28 30.23 12.52
C PHE A 2 1.26 29.90 11.40
N VAL A 3 2.37 30.63 11.38
CA VAL A 3 3.50 30.40 10.48
C VAL A 3 4.30 29.24 11.08
N GLY A 4 4.17 28.05 10.52
CA GLY A 4 4.89 26.86 10.95
C GLY A 4 6.33 26.88 10.45
N SER A 5 7.23 27.53 11.19
CA SER A 5 8.67 27.51 10.95
C SER A 5 9.42 26.45 11.76
N ASP A 6 8.73 25.61 12.53
CA ASP A 6 9.38 24.72 13.51
C ASP A 6 9.61 23.28 13.00
N TYR A 7 9.50 23.04 11.69
CA TYR A 7 9.78 21.72 11.09
C TYR A 7 11.24 21.49 10.67
N TYR A 8 12.15 22.41 10.95
CA TYR A 8 13.59 22.21 10.75
C TYR A 8 14.33 22.32 12.07
N MET A 9 14.72 21.17 12.66
CA MET A 9 15.68 21.19 13.75
C MET A 9 17.12 21.34 13.24
N GLN A 10 17.73 22.34 13.87
CA GLN A 10 19.10 22.80 13.89
C GLN A 10 20.17 21.70 13.86
N ASN A 11 21.24 22.03 13.13
CA ASN A 11 22.52 21.33 13.07
C ASN A 11 23.00 20.82 14.44
N VAL A 12 23.05 19.50 14.60
CA VAL A 12 23.97 18.86 15.53
C VAL A 12 25.08 18.24 14.70
N SER A 13 26.24 18.88 14.78
CA SER A 13 27.46 18.53 14.06
C SER A 13 28.18 17.35 14.73
N ALA A 14 28.56 16.41 13.86
CA ALA A 14 29.78 15.60 13.88
C ALA A 14 29.84 14.29 14.70
N TYR A 15 30.28 13.27 13.95
CA TYR A 15 30.76 11.93 14.32
C TYR A 15 29.69 10.85 14.56
N CYS A 16 29.48 10.11 13.46
CA CYS A 16 28.96 8.74 13.33
C CYS A 16 27.67 8.67 12.49
N GLY A 17 27.82 8.17 11.25
CA GLY A 17 26.77 7.69 10.33
C GLY A 17 25.43 8.44 10.30
N ASN A 18 25.21 9.23 9.23
CA ASN A 18 23.91 9.83 8.90
C ASN A 18 22.76 8.82 9.04
N THR A 19 22.08 8.85 10.17
CA THR A 19 20.80 8.17 10.40
C THR A 19 19.76 9.26 10.56
N TYR A 20 19.24 9.75 9.43
CA TYR A 20 17.95 10.40 9.44
C TYR A 20 16.96 9.35 9.95
N ARG A 21 16.53 9.45 11.21
CA ARG A 21 15.48 8.60 11.76
C ARG A 21 14.18 8.98 11.06
N TYR A 22 13.88 8.30 9.96
CA TYR A 22 12.53 8.33 9.40
C TYR A 22 11.57 7.85 10.49
N TYR A 23 10.47 8.59 10.69
CA TYR A 23 9.48 8.32 11.74
C TYR A 23 8.81 6.94 11.59
N PHE A 24 9.01 6.24 10.47
CA PHE A 24 8.48 4.92 10.16
C PHE A 24 9.51 4.11 9.36
N GLU A 25 9.49 2.79 9.54
CA GLU A 25 10.37 1.86 8.82
C GLU A 25 10.15 1.98 7.30
N GLU A 26 11.25 2.04 6.55
CA GLU A 26 11.18 2.07 5.08
C GLU A 26 10.80 0.69 4.54
N ILE A 27 9.85 0.67 3.60
CA ILE A 27 9.39 -0.55 2.93
C ILE A 27 9.77 -0.46 1.46
N GLU A 28 10.72 -1.28 1.04
CA GLU A 28 11.04 -1.42 -0.39
C GLU A 28 9.96 -2.27 -1.06
N VAL A 29 9.36 -1.72 -2.11
CA VAL A 29 8.28 -2.37 -2.86
C VAL A 29 8.74 -2.61 -4.27
N ASP A 30 8.94 -3.87 -4.62
CA ASP A 30 9.29 -4.25 -5.98
C ASP A 30 8.02 -4.66 -6.72
N VAL A 31 7.62 -3.85 -7.69
CA VAL A 31 6.47 -4.10 -8.55
C VAL A 31 6.96 -4.74 -9.85
N GLY A 32 6.57 -6.00 -10.07
CA GLY A 32 6.93 -6.77 -11.25
C GLY A 32 5.75 -7.50 -11.87
N LYS A 33 5.89 -7.94 -13.13
CA LYS A 33 4.82 -8.59 -13.91
C LYS A 33 4.27 -9.86 -13.28
N LYS A 34 5.13 -10.64 -12.61
CA LYS A 34 4.78 -11.95 -12.03
C LYS A 34 4.68 -11.91 -10.50
N HIS A 35 5.46 -11.05 -9.87
CA HIS A 35 5.59 -11.01 -8.43
C HIS A 35 5.70 -9.54 -8.00
N THR A 36 4.92 -9.19 -6.99
CA THR A 36 5.05 -7.93 -6.26
C THR A 36 5.38 -8.25 -4.82
N SER A 37 6.52 -7.76 -4.33
CA SER A 37 7.04 -8.03 -2.99
C SER A 37 7.26 -6.75 -2.22
N LEU A 38 7.07 -6.82 -0.91
CA LEU A 38 7.31 -5.75 0.04
C LEU A 38 8.36 -6.24 1.04
N VAL A 39 9.43 -5.49 1.20
CA VAL A 39 10.56 -5.82 2.09
C VAL A 39 10.69 -4.74 3.15
N PHE A 40 10.55 -5.15 4.40
CA PHE A 40 10.67 -4.30 5.58
C PHE A 40 12.16 -4.17 5.93
N THR A 41 12.75 -3.02 5.62
CA THR A 41 14.21 -2.83 5.64
C THR A 41 14.83 -2.92 7.03
N GLY A 42 14.11 -2.47 8.06
CA GLY A 42 14.56 -2.49 9.45
C GLY A 42 14.51 -3.88 10.08
N ARG A 43 13.53 -4.71 9.69
CA ARG A 43 13.30 -6.04 10.26
C ARG A 43 13.82 -7.19 9.41
N LYS A 44 14.21 -6.92 8.16
CA LYS A 44 14.59 -7.94 7.14
C LYS A 44 13.49 -8.96 6.88
N GLN A 45 12.24 -8.58 7.12
CA GLN A 45 11.05 -9.38 6.86
C GLN A 45 10.51 -9.04 5.49
N ARG A 46 9.78 -9.96 4.87
CA ARG A 46 9.18 -9.70 3.56
C ARG A 46 7.79 -10.31 3.46
N ILE A 47 6.95 -9.69 2.65
CA ILE A 47 5.68 -10.29 2.22
C ILE A 47 5.56 -10.19 0.71
N GLN A 48 4.74 -11.04 0.12
CA GLN A 48 4.50 -11.02 -1.32
C GLN A 48 3.02 -11.25 -1.61
N LEU A 49 2.52 -10.61 -2.67
CA LEU A 49 1.22 -10.99 -3.22
C LEU A 49 1.23 -12.48 -3.61
N GLY A 50 0.11 -13.14 -3.31
CA GLY A 50 -0.09 -14.59 -3.45
C GLY A 50 0.18 -15.40 -2.18
N TRP A 51 0.79 -14.83 -1.14
CA TRP A 51 1.04 -15.54 0.12
C TRP A 51 -0.23 -15.75 0.95
N SER A 52 -0.24 -16.82 1.74
CA SER A 52 -1.33 -17.13 2.66
C SER A 52 -1.18 -16.38 3.99
N PRO A 53 -2.30 -16.11 4.71
CA PRO A 53 -2.24 -15.45 6.00
C PRO A 53 -1.57 -16.33 7.07
N GLN A 54 -1.85 -17.65 7.07
CA GLN A 54 -1.40 -18.62 8.08
C GLN A 54 -1.14 -20.01 7.46
N ILE A 55 -0.45 -20.88 8.21
CA ILE A 55 -0.15 -22.28 7.84
C ILE A 55 -1.41 -22.98 7.33
N GLN A 56 -1.37 -23.45 6.08
CA GLN A 56 -2.25 -24.51 5.61
C GLN A 56 -1.43 -25.80 5.67
N ILE A 57 -1.70 -26.67 6.64
CA ILE A 57 -1.02 -27.97 6.75
C ILE A 57 -1.36 -28.76 5.48
N ALA A 58 -0.43 -28.83 4.53
CA ALA A 58 -0.52 -29.78 3.43
C ALA A 58 -0.23 -31.17 4.00
N ILE A 59 -1.29 -31.90 4.33
CA ILE A 59 -1.20 -33.32 4.68
C ILE A 59 -0.94 -34.09 3.39
N SER A 60 0.29 -34.05 2.89
CA SER A 60 0.78 -35.00 1.89
C SER A 60 2.27 -35.17 2.07
N TYR A 61 2.67 -36.43 2.20
CA TYR A 61 3.96 -36.90 2.70
C TYR A 61 5.15 -36.65 1.75
N THR A 62 5.07 -35.66 0.86
CA THR A 62 6.15 -35.35 -0.08
C THR A 62 6.08 -33.88 -0.43
N ILE A 63 7.22 -33.19 -0.25
CA ILE A 63 7.47 -31.76 -0.44
C ILE A 63 7.21 -30.91 0.82
N LYS A 64 8.30 -30.62 1.54
CA LYS A 64 8.44 -29.41 2.35
C LYS A 64 8.23 -28.20 1.44
N CYS A 65 7.00 -27.76 1.25
CA CYS A 65 6.71 -26.43 0.75
C CYS A 65 6.99 -25.47 1.90
N VAL A 66 7.96 -24.58 1.76
CA VAL A 66 8.12 -23.45 2.69
C VAL A 66 6.90 -22.56 2.48
N LEU A 67 5.88 -22.74 3.31
CA LEU A 67 4.72 -21.85 3.37
C LEU A 67 5.22 -20.55 3.99
N GLN A 68 5.54 -19.58 3.13
CA GLN A 68 5.85 -18.22 3.55
C GLN A 68 4.54 -17.52 3.86
N GLU A 69 4.43 -16.99 5.08
CA GLU A 69 3.18 -16.54 5.66
C GLU A 69 3.26 -15.08 6.05
N VAL A 70 2.18 -14.37 5.80
CA VAL A 70 2.08 -12.97 6.18
C VAL A 70 2.14 -12.83 7.70
N ILE A 71 1.38 -13.62 8.47
CA ILE A 71 1.36 -13.48 9.94
C ILE A 71 2.70 -13.85 10.58
N SER A 72 3.41 -14.85 10.04
CA SER A 72 4.72 -15.23 10.55
C SER A 72 5.78 -14.14 10.31
N GLU A 73 5.62 -13.33 9.27
CA GLU A 73 6.54 -12.23 8.94
C GLU A 73 6.15 -10.92 9.63
N ILE A 74 4.89 -10.48 9.58
CA ILE A 74 4.50 -9.15 10.08
C ILE A 74 3.61 -9.18 11.33
N GLY A 75 3.32 -10.36 11.86
CA GLY A 75 2.46 -10.56 13.02
C GLY A 75 0.97 -10.66 12.70
N ALA A 76 0.17 -10.86 13.76
CA ALA A 76 -1.28 -10.91 13.65
C ALA A 76 -1.85 -9.52 13.29
N PRO A 77 -2.93 -9.46 12.49
CA PRO A 77 -3.58 -8.19 12.17
C PRO A 77 -4.24 -7.58 13.40
N VAL A 78 -4.41 -6.26 13.39
CA VAL A 78 -5.15 -5.55 14.45
C VAL A 78 -6.65 -5.81 14.32
N SER A 79 -7.16 -5.89 13.09
CA SER A 79 -8.55 -6.22 12.80
C SER A 79 -8.66 -7.02 11.51
N VAL A 80 -9.77 -7.77 11.40
CA VAL A 80 -10.15 -8.52 10.21
C VAL A 80 -11.54 -8.06 9.79
N PHE A 81 -11.70 -7.68 8.53
CA PHE A 81 -12.98 -7.21 7.98
C PHE A 81 -13.39 -8.06 6.79
N ARG A 82 -14.59 -8.66 6.82
CA ARG A 82 -15.11 -9.42 5.67
C ARG A 82 -16.05 -8.56 4.86
N ARG A 83 -15.90 -8.58 3.55
CA ARG A 83 -16.78 -7.83 2.65
C ARG A 83 -18.26 -8.20 2.79
N ALA A 84 -18.55 -9.49 2.99
CA ALA A 84 -19.91 -9.96 3.22
C ALA A 84 -20.56 -9.42 4.51
N GLU A 85 -19.77 -8.89 5.44
CA GLU A 85 -20.25 -8.27 6.68
C GLU A 85 -20.45 -6.75 6.52
N ASP A 86 -20.06 -6.16 5.38
CA ASP A 86 -20.29 -4.75 5.07
C ASP A 86 -21.78 -4.52 4.74
N PRO A 87 -22.52 -3.73 5.53
CA PRO A 87 -23.92 -3.42 5.25
C PRO A 87 -24.13 -2.72 3.90
N ASN A 88 -23.07 -2.12 3.34
CA ASN A 88 -23.08 -1.37 2.09
C ASN A 88 -22.60 -2.19 0.89
N ASP A 89 -22.10 -3.41 1.08
CA ASP A 89 -21.76 -4.30 -0.03
C ASP A 89 -23.06 -4.96 -0.52
N GLY A 90 -23.64 -4.42 -1.59
CA GLY A 90 -24.88 -4.92 -2.21
C GLY A 90 -24.80 -6.35 -2.77
N ALA A 91 -23.70 -7.06 -2.54
CA ALA A 91 -23.48 -8.45 -2.90
C ALA A 91 -23.96 -9.39 -1.77
N THR A 92 -25.26 -9.64 -1.70
CA THR A 92 -25.78 -10.77 -0.93
C THR A 92 -25.35 -12.06 -1.63
N VAL A 93 -24.27 -12.69 -1.19
CA VAL A 93 -23.82 -13.97 -1.76
C VAL A 93 -24.76 -15.08 -1.29
N ALA A 94 -25.77 -15.37 -2.11
CA ALA A 94 -26.56 -16.58 -1.99
C ALA A 94 -25.65 -17.79 -2.26
N GLY A 95 -25.25 -18.50 -1.20
CA GLY A 95 -24.62 -19.82 -1.32
C GLY A 95 -23.15 -19.91 -0.90
N GLY A 96 -22.83 -19.54 0.34
CA GLY A 96 -21.73 -20.16 1.11
C GLY A 96 -20.30 -20.08 0.56
N LEU A 97 -20.02 -19.30 -0.48
CA LEU A 97 -18.66 -19.07 -0.96
C LEU A 97 -17.92 -18.14 0.00
N VAL A 98 -16.72 -18.57 0.42
CA VAL A 98 -15.78 -17.81 1.23
C VAL A 98 -15.53 -16.47 0.55
N SER A 99 -16.02 -15.39 1.16
CA SER A 99 -15.86 -14.02 0.65
C SER A 99 -14.47 -13.48 0.95
N ASP A 100 -13.98 -12.59 0.10
CA ASP A 100 -12.76 -11.84 0.34
C ASP A 100 -12.80 -11.10 1.69
N TYR A 101 -11.65 -10.97 2.33
CA TYR A 101 -11.51 -10.31 3.63
C TYR A 101 -10.19 -9.56 3.77
N PHE A 102 -10.22 -8.49 4.55
CA PHE A 102 -9.06 -7.67 4.85
C PHE A 102 -8.43 -8.06 6.19
N HIS A 103 -7.11 -8.05 6.22
CA HIS A 103 -6.32 -7.88 7.43
C HIS A 103 -5.83 -6.43 7.48
N ASN A 104 -6.14 -5.71 8.56
CA ASN A 104 -5.68 -4.35 8.74
C ASN A 104 -4.45 -4.32 9.66
N TYR A 105 -3.43 -3.59 9.24
CA TYR A 105 -2.21 -3.31 10.00
C TYR A 105 -2.02 -1.79 10.13
N PRO A 106 -2.86 -1.09 10.93
CA PRO A 106 -2.75 0.37 11.11
C PRO A 106 -1.37 0.84 11.54
N HIS A 107 -0.69 0.05 12.36
CA HIS A 107 0.65 0.35 12.86
C HIS A 107 1.74 0.30 11.78
N LEU A 108 1.51 -0.40 10.66
CA LEU A 108 2.39 -0.45 9.49
C LEU A 108 1.91 0.48 8.36
N GLY A 109 0.69 1.02 8.45
CA GLY A 109 0.05 1.74 7.35
C GLY A 109 -0.35 0.83 6.20
N LEU A 110 -0.75 -0.42 6.49
CA LEU A 110 -1.05 -1.44 5.48
C LEU A 110 -2.44 -2.05 5.68
N ASP A 111 -3.12 -2.33 4.56
CA ASP A 111 -4.25 -3.26 4.50
C ASP A 111 -3.95 -4.36 3.49
N ILE A 112 -4.30 -5.61 3.81
CA ILE A 112 -4.08 -6.76 2.93
C ILE A 112 -5.42 -7.44 2.67
N LEU A 113 -5.84 -7.50 1.41
CA LEU A 113 -7.01 -8.26 0.98
C LEU A 113 -6.59 -9.69 0.64
N TYR A 114 -7.32 -10.65 1.17
CA TYR A 114 -7.22 -12.05 0.80
C TYR A 114 -8.41 -12.43 -0.05
N ASP A 115 -8.14 -13.20 -1.11
CA ASP A 115 -9.18 -13.79 -1.95
C ASP A 115 -9.87 -14.99 -1.25
N SER A 116 -10.85 -15.58 -1.93
CA SER A 116 -11.54 -16.80 -1.49
C SER A 116 -10.62 -18.02 -1.30
N MET A 117 -9.41 -17.99 -1.87
CA MET A 117 -8.38 -19.04 -1.70
C MET A 117 -7.40 -18.73 -0.56
N HIS A 118 -7.68 -17.70 0.25
CA HIS A 118 -6.80 -17.21 1.31
C HIS A 118 -5.43 -16.77 0.80
N ARG A 119 -5.36 -16.16 -0.38
CA ARG A 119 -4.12 -15.59 -0.93
C ARG A 119 -4.19 -14.08 -0.96
N ALA A 120 -3.09 -13.43 -0.57
CA ALA A 120 -2.97 -11.97 -0.61
C ALA A 120 -3.11 -11.48 -2.05
N SER A 121 -4.27 -10.93 -2.41
CA SER A 121 -4.62 -10.50 -3.75
C SER A 121 -4.36 -9.01 -3.97
N LYS A 122 -4.45 -8.23 -2.88
CA LYS A 122 -4.23 -6.78 -2.88
C LYS A 122 -3.55 -6.33 -1.59
N VAL A 123 -2.64 -5.37 -1.70
CA VAL A 123 -2.05 -4.64 -0.56
C VAL A 123 -2.25 -3.14 -0.76
N ILE A 124 -2.74 -2.43 0.26
CA ILE A 124 -2.95 -0.99 0.24
C ILE A 124 -1.95 -0.34 1.19
N LEU A 125 -1.12 0.54 0.68
CA LEU A 125 -0.15 1.34 1.41
C LEU A 125 -0.77 2.70 1.74
N LYS A 126 -0.93 3.03 3.01
CA LYS A 126 -1.55 4.29 3.48
C LYS A 126 -0.46 5.30 3.84
N THR A 127 -0.52 6.52 3.29
CA THR A 127 0.51 7.55 3.54
C THR A 127 0.22 8.43 4.76
N ASN A 128 -0.94 8.24 5.39
CA ASN A 128 -1.45 9.12 6.45
C ASN A 128 -1.48 10.61 6.01
N ALA A 129 -2.02 10.88 4.81
CA ALA A 129 -2.08 12.22 4.24
C ALA A 129 -3.04 13.14 5.01
N LEU A 130 -2.58 14.35 5.34
CA LEU A 130 -3.37 15.32 6.09
C LEU A 130 -4.61 15.75 5.30
N GLY A 131 -5.78 15.68 5.95
CA GLY A 131 -7.08 15.97 5.35
C GLY A 131 -7.59 14.89 4.39
N HIS A 132 -7.00 13.70 4.43
CA HIS A 132 -7.70 12.48 4.01
C HIS A 132 -8.61 12.00 5.16
N PRO A 133 -9.80 11.40 4.88
CA PRO A 133 -10.69 10.88 5.92
C PRO A 133 -10.02 9.89 6.88
N ASP A 134 -9.09 9.09 6.37
CA ASP A 134 -8.33 8.11 7.17
C ASP A 134 -7.14 8.72 7.94
N PHE A 135 -6.97 10.05 7.94
CA PHE A 135 -5.87 10.70 8.65
C PHE A 135 -5.91 10.38 10.15
N GLY A 136 -4.79 9.89 10.68
CA GLY A 136 -4.66 9.46 12.08
C GLY A 136 -5.19 8.05 12.36
N ALA A 137 -5.90 7.41 11.43
CA ALA A 137 -6.31 6.02 11.58
C ALA A 137 -5.17 5.04 11.30
N TYR A 138 -4.21 5.43 10.46
CA TYR A 138 -3.04 4.64 10.07
C TYR A 138 -1.74 5.40 10.33
N ASN A 139 -0.69 4.68 10.72
CA ASN A 139 0.68 5.18 10.62
C ASN A 139 1.04 5.36 9.14
N LYS A 140 1.98 6.25 8.85
CA LYS A 140 2.47 6.46 7.49
C LYS A 140 3.31 5.26 7.05
N CYS A 141 2.89 4.60 5.98
CA CYS A 141 3.71 3.63 5.26
C CYS A 141 4.81 4.38 4.48
N ASN A 142 6.06 4.27 4.92
CA ASN A 142 7.22 4.89 4.28
C ASN A 142 7.75 4.02 3.14
N PHE A 143 6.98 3.88 2.06
CA PHE A 143 7.34 3.00 0.96
C PHE A 143 8.37 3.61 0.01
N GLN A 144 9.10 2.75 -0.69
CA GLN A 144 9.90 3.09 -1.85
C GLN A 144 9.53 2.13 -2.99
N LEU A 145 8.80 2.62 -4.00
CA LEU A 145 8.40 1.79 -5.14
C LEU A 145 9.53 1.71 -6.17
N ASN A 146 9.82 0.48 -6.59
CA ASN A 146 10.72 0.14 -7.68
C ASN A 146 9.93 -0.64 -8.75
N PHE A 147 10.00 -0.19 -9.99
CA PHE A 147 9.34 -0.86 -11.12
C PHE A 147 10.38 -1.60 -11.97
N GLN A 148 10.10 -2.86 -12.33
CA GLN A 148 10.99 -3.61 -13.22
C GLN A 148 10.96 -3.00 -14.64
N SER A 149 12.14 -2.57 -15.13
CA SER A 149 12.45 -1.66 -16.26
C SER A 149 11.70 -1.79 -17.60
N ALA A 150 10.78 -2.73 -17.81
CA ALA A 150 10.10 -2.93 -19.09
C ALA A 150 8.80 -2.11 -19.27
N GLU A 151 8.32 -1.44 -18.23
CA GLU A 151 7.01 -0.74 -18.23
C GLU A 151 7.11 0.77 -17.97
N MET A 152 8.31 1.28 -17.67
CA MET A 152 8.50 2.72 -17.53
C MET A 152 8.85 3.34 -18.88
N PRO A 153 8.21 4.44 -19.31
CA PRO A 153 8.66 5.22 -20.45
C PRO A 153 10.03 5.85 -20.14
N THR A 154 11.10 5.10 -20.44
CA THR A 154 12.51 5.45 -20.74
C THR A 154 13.24 6.61 -20.05
N LYS A 155 12.72 7.32 -19.04
CA LYS A 155 13.42 8.49 -18.52
C LYS A 155 13.27 8.86 -17.05
N ILE A 156 12.65 8.04 -16.22
CA ILE A 156 12.40 8.41 -14.82
C ILE A 156 12.87 7.28 -13.91
N SER A 157 14.18 7.26 -13.68
CA SER A 157 14.90 6.46 -12.66
C SER A 157 14.61 6.99 -11.24
N SER A 158 13.40 7.47 -10.99
CA SER A 158 13.04 8.12 -9.73
C SER A 158 12.35 7.10 -8.84
N LYS A 159 13.00 6.75 -7.73
CA LYS A 159 12.35 6.08 -6.60
C LYS A 159 11.08 6.85 -6.23
N ILE A 160 9.92 6.18 -6.22
CA ILE A 160 8.66 6.82 -5.84
C ILE A 160 8.42 6.57 -4.35
N THR A 161 8.29 7.64 -3.60
CA THR A 161 8.03 7.65 -2.15
C THR A 161 6.73 8.40 -1.83
N PRO A 162 6.18 8.32 -0.60
CA PRO A 162 4.99 9.07 -0.20
C PRO A 162 5.08 10.59 -0.41
N GLU A 163 6.29 11.15 -0.37
CA GLU A 163 6.57 12.59 -0.56
C GLU A 163 6.68 12.98 -2.03
N THR A 164 6.60 12.02 -2.96
CA THR A 164 6.78 12.29 -4.38
C THR A 164 5.75 13.31 -4.84
N PRO A 165 6.18 14.51 -5.25
CA PRO A 165 5.27 15.56 -5.65
C PRO A 165 4.68 15.20 -7.01
N ASP A 166 3.35 15.25 -7.11
CA ASP A 166 2.61 15.09 -8.35
C ASP A 166 3.05 13.89 -9.21
N ILE A 167 2.52 12.72 -8.85
CA ILE A 167 2.74 11.46 -9.55
C ILE A 167 2.47 11.54 -11.07
N ARG A 168 1.64 12.49 -11.52
CA ARG A 168 1.31 12.68 -12.94
C ARG A 168 2.51 13.17 -13.74
N LEU A 169 3.39 13.95 -13.12
CA LEU A 169 4.64 14.41 -13.73
C LEU A 169 5.65 13.26 -13.85
N VAL A 170 5.65 12.37 -12.86
CA VAL A 170 6.56 11.21 -12.77
C VAL A 170 6.30 10.15 -13.84
N PHE A 171 5.07 10.02 -14.34
CA PHE A 171 4.75 9.05 -15.38
C PHE A 171 4.72 9.61 -16.81
N GLY A 172 5.00 10.91 -17.00
CA GLY A 172 5.19 11.53 -18.32
C GLY A 172 3.93 11.59 -19.19
N ARG A 173 3.40 12.80 -19.42
CA ARG A 173 2.28 13.10 -20.35
C ARG A 173 0.98 12.30 -20.13
N VAL A 174 0.32 12.63 -19.03
CA VAL A 174 -1.08 13.06 -18.79
C VAL A 174 -2.21 12.80 -19.85
N SER A 175 -1.98 12.57 -21.14
CA SER A 175 -3.09 12.51 -22.13
C SER A 175 -3.87 11.19 -22.15
N ASP A 176 -3.25 10.06 -21.77
CA ASP A 176 -3.90 8.73 -21.86
C ASP A 176 -4.35 8.16 -20.51
N LEU A 177 -3.86 8.69 -19.39
CA LEU A 177 -4.24 8.24 -18.05
C LEU A 177 -5.44 9.05 -17.55
N ARG A 178 -6.64 8.60 -17.91
CA ARG A 178 -7.88 9.13 -17.31
C ARG A 178 -8.02 8.57 -15.88
N PRO A 179 -7.97 9.42 -14.84
CA PRO A 179 -8.16 8.92 -13.48
C PRO A 179 -9.60 8.49 -13.25
N ILE A 180 -9.77 7.52 -12.36
CA ILE A 180 -11.07 7.20 -11.78
C ILE A 180 -11.29 8.17 -10.62
N VAL A 181 -12.45 8.82 -10.58
CA VAL A 181 -12.81 9.68 -9.45
C VAL A 181 -13.23 8.79 -8.30
N HIS A 182 -12.57 8.93 -7.16
CA HIS A 182 -12.93 8.27 -5.92
C HIS A 182 -13.59 9.29 -5.00
N ASP A 183 -14.89 9.12 -4.78
CA ASP A 183 -15.69 9.94 -3.88
C ASP A 183 -16.51 9.04 -2.99
N ASN A 184 -16.33 9.17 -1.67
CA ASN A 184 -17.10 8.40 -0.70
C ASN A 184 -18.53 8.96 -0.54
N GLY A 185 -18.89 10.06 -1.22
CA GLY A 185 -20.24 10.66 -1.22
C GLY A 185 -20.64 11.30 0.11
N LEU A 186 -19.87 11.08 1.17
CA LEU A 186 -20.12 11.60 2.52
C LEU A 186 -19.61 13.03 2.73
N GLY A 187 -18.87 13.60 1.77
CA GLY A 187 -18.29 14.95 1.90
C GLY A 187 -17.25 15.09 3.02
N LEU A 188 -16.82 13.98 3.64
CA LEU A 188 -15.87 13.96 4.76
C LEU A 188 -14.45 14.36 4.34
N HIS A 189 -14.14 14.31 3.04
CA HIS A 189 -12.85 14.70 2.53
C HIS A 189 -12.79 16.25 2.42
N PRO A 190 -12.04 16.98 3.28
CA PRO A 190 -11.98 18.44 3.26
C PRO A 190 -11.50 19.01 1.91
N PHE A 191 -10.77 18.21 1.13
CA PHE A 191 -10.34 18.58 -0.23
C PHE A 191 -11.24 17.99 -1.35
N GLY A 192 -12.38 17.37 -1.01
CA GLY A 192 -13.27 16.66 -1.93
C GLY A 192 -12.69 15.36 -2.50
N SER A 193 -13.32 14.78 -3.52
CA SER A 193 -12.92 13.51 -4.15
C SER A 193 -11.42 13.39 -4.48
N SER A 194 -10.85 12.21 -4.27
CA SER A 194 -9.51 11.83 -4.73
C SER A 194 -9.55 11.27 -6.16
N LEU A 195 -8.37 11.15 -6.78
CA LEU A 195 -8.18 10.68 -8.15
C LEU A 195 -7.28 9.44 -8.16
N CYS A 196 -7.77 8.35 -8.71
CA CYS A 196 -7.04 7.08 -8.81
C CYS A 196 -6.40 6.94 -10.20
N TYR A 197 -5.07 6.83 -10.23
CA TYR A 197 -4.28 6.63 -11.45
C TYR A 197 -3.67 5.24 -11.47
N SER A 198 -3.75 4.52 -12.59
CA SER A 198 -3.06 3.24 -12.78
C SER A 198 -2.07 3.36 -13.94
N PRO A 199 -0.85 3.85 -13.69
CA PRO A 199 0.16 4.05 -14.74
C PRO A 199 0.77 2.74 -15.22
N THR A 200 0.74 1.69 -14.40
CA THR A 200 1.19 0.33 -14.72
C THR A 200 0.19 -0.68 -14.16
N PRO A 201 -0.06 -1.80 -14.86
CA PRO A 201 -0.89 -2.88 -14.34
C PRO A 201 -0.41 -3.34 -12.96
N GLY A 202 -1.35 -3.58 -12.06
CA GLY A 202 -1.00 -4.04 -10.72
C GLY A 202 -0.69 -2.91 -9.73
N CYS A 203 -0.60 -1.65 -10.15
CA CYS A 203 -0.34 -0.51 -9.25
C CYS A 203 -1.31 0.64 -9.51
N ILE A 204 -1.95 1.13 -8.44
CA ILE A 204 -2.90 2.24 -8.47
C ILE A 204 -2.47 3.26 -7.42
N PHE A 205 -2.38 4.53 -7.81
CA PHE A 205 -2.11 5.66 -6.92
C PHE A 205 -3.40 6.44 -6.69
N GLU A 206 -3.81 6.55 -5.43
CA GLU A 206 -4.85 7.49 -5.02
C GLU A 206 -4.19 8.83 -4.68
N VAL A 207 -4.60 9.88 -5.37
CA VAL A 207 -4.01 11.22 -5.26
C VAL A 207 -5.10 12.21 -4.88
N MET A 208 -4.86 12.98 -3.81
CA MET A 208 -5.74 14.05 -3.37
C MET A 208 -5.64 15.27 -4.30
N LYS A 209 -6.61 16.19 -4.25
CA LYS A 209 -6.60 17.39 -5.11
C LYS A 209 -5.41 18.32 -4.90
N ASN A 210 -4.81 18.29 -3.72
CA ASN A 210 -3.60 19.04 -3.38
C ASN A 210 -2.31 18.36 -3.91
N GLY A 211 -2.41 17.23 -4.62
CA GLY A 211 -1.30 16.54 -5.27
C GLY A 211 -0.57 15.52 -4.39
N PHE A 212 -0.95 15.36 -3.13
CA PHE A 212 -0.38 14.35 -2.25
C PHE A 212 -0.97 12.97 -2.53
N ILE A 213 -0.12 11.94 -2.46
CA ILE A 213 -0.54 10.54 -2.52
C ILE A 213 -1.23 10.20 -1.19
N ALA A 214 -2.50 9.77 -1.23
CA ALA A 214 -3.22 9.28 -0.07
C ALA A 214 -2.96 7.79 0.17
N SER A 215 -2.94 7.02 -0.91
CA SER A 215 -2.65 5.59 -0.85
C SER A 215 -2.06 5.05 -2.15
N VAL A 216 -1.38 3.90 -2.05
CA VAL A 216 -0.95 3.11 -3.19
C VAL A 216 -1.54 1.71 -3.04
N THR A 217 -2.28 1.25 -4.04
CA THR A 217 -2.86 -0.09 -4.08
C THR A 217 -2.07 -0.96 -5.05
N LEU A 218 -1.54 -2.07 -4.54
CA LEU A 218 -0.84 -3.10 -5.28
C LEU A 218 -1.77 -4.30 -5.45
N THR A 219 -1.83 -4.88 -6.64
CA THR A 219 -2.67 -6.05 -6.95
C THR A 219 -1.87 -7.11 -7.67
N SER A 220 -2.21 -8.38 -7.41
CA SER A 220 -1.62 -9.48 -8.18
C SER A 220 -2.06 -9.34 -9.63
N SER A 221 -1.13 -9.54 -10.57
CA SER A 221 -1.50 -9.75 -11.97
C SER A 221 -2.32 -11.04 -12.04
N SER A 222 -3.57 -10.91 -12.47
CA SER A 222 -4.48 -12.03 -12.78
C SER A 222 -4.05 -12.76 -14.04
#